data_AF-A0A8I5ZVV7-F1
#
_entry.id   AF-A0A8I5ZVV7-F1
#
_cell.length_a   1.000
_cell.length_b   1.000
_cell.length_c   1.000
_cell.angle_alpha   90.00
_cell.angle_beta   90.00
_cell.angle_gamma   90.00
#
_symmetry.space_group_name_H-M   'P 1'
#
loop_
_entity.id
_entity.type
_entity.pdbx_description
1 polymer ?
#
loop_
_entity_poly.entity_id
_entity_poly.type
_entity_poly.pdbx_seq_one_letter_code
_entity_poly.pdbx_strand_id
1 'polypeptide(L)'
;MNGDQKLDVYNQEKQNFIQHFSQIVKVLTEDELGHSEKRDAITRLKEVLEYNTVGGKYNRGLTLAGGSVSPTSHFSATPESRGELWAEGPRKSGAGESTV
;
A
#
# COMPACT_ATOMS: atom_id res chain seq x y z
N MET A 1 -13.66 -10.81 15.04
CA MET A 1 -13.84 -11.49 13.74
C MET A 1 -13.69 -10.56 12.53
N ASN A 2 -12.88 -9.49 12.59
CA ASN A 2 -12.70 -8.57 11.45
C ASN A 2 -11.38 -8.80 10.67
N GLY A 3 -10.44 -9.56 11.24
CA GLY A 3 -9.14 -9.83 10.64
C GLY A 3 -9.21 -10.82 9.48
N ASP A 4 -10.02 -11.88 9.63
CA ASP A 4 -10.12 -12.95 8.64
C ASP A 4 -10.75 -12.47 7.33
N GLN A 5 -11.81 -11.65 7.40
CA GLN A 5 -12.43 -11.03 6.22
C GLN A 5 -11.45 -10.16 5.42
N LYS A 6 -10.59 -9.40 6.10
CA LYS A 6 -9.61 -8.53 5.44
C LYS A 6 -8.51 -9.33 4.74
N LEU A 7 -8.09 -10.45 5.34
CA LEU A 7 -7.15 -11.38 4.71
C LEU A 7 -7.78 -12.04 3.47
N ASP A 8 -9.07 -12.38 3.54
CA ASP A 8 -9.78 -13.00 2.43
C ASP A 8 -9.90 -12.05 1.23
N VAL A 9 -10.26 -10.78 1.47
CA VAL A 9 -10.27 -9.74 0.44
C VAL A 9 -8.89 -9.55 -0.19
N TYR A 10 -7.83 -9.42 0.61
CA TYR A 10 -6.46 -9.29 0.09
C TYR A 10 -6.05 -10.51 -0.75
N ASN A 11 -6.38 -11.72 -0.29
CA ASN A 11 -6.07 -12.94 -1.03
C ASN A 11 -6.81 -12.98 -2.37
N GLN A 12 -8.09 -12.59 -2.40
CA GLN A 12 -8.87 -12.52 -3.63
C GLN A 12 -8.31 -11.49 -4.61
N GLU A 13 -7.99 -10.27 -4.14
CA GLU A 13 -7.38 -9.22 -4.96
C GLU A 13 -6.01 -9.66 -5.50
N LYS A 14 -5.20 -10.32 -4.66
CA LYS A 14 -3.92 -10.89 -5.05
C LYS A 14 -4.08 -11.95 -6.14
N GLN A 15 -5.03 -12.88 -6.01
CA GLN A 15 -5.28 -13.89 -7.03
C GLN A 15 -5.75 -13.26 -8.35
N ASN A 16 -6.69 -12.31 -8.28
CA ASN A 16 -7.15 -11.57 -9.46
C ASN A 16 -5.99 -10.83 -10.14
N PHE A 17 -5.10 -10.19 -9.36
CA PHE A 17 -3.92 -9.49 -9.88
C PHE A 17 -2.92 -10.44 -10.56
N ILE A 18 -2.64 -11.60 -9.94
CA ILE A 18 -1.77 -12.62 -10.53
C ILE A 18 -2.39 -13.16 -11.82
N GLN A 19 -3.70 -13.38 -11.87
CA GLN A 19 -4.38 -13.85 -13.07
C GLN A 19 -4.22 -12.85 -14.23
N HIS A 20 -4.34 -11.55 -13.96
CA HIS A 20 -4.12 -10.51 -14.98
C HIS A 20 -2.68 -10.52 -15.54
N PHE A 21 -1.68 -10.97 -14.78
CA PHE A 21 -0.31 -11.06 -15.26
C PHE A 21 -0.19 -11.99 -16.48
N SER A 22 -0.91 -13.11 -16.49
CA SER A 22 -0.94 -14.02 -17.64
C SER A 22 -1.48 -13.34 -18.90
N GLN A 23 -2.46 -12.46 -18.75
CA GLN A 23 -3.02 -11.66 -19.84
C GLN A 23 -1.99 -10.66 -20.38
N ILE A 24 -1.20 -10.03 -19.50
CA ILE A 24 -0.13 -9.10 -19.88
C ILE A 24 0.94 -9.83 -20.69
N VAL A 25 1.40 -10.99 -20.21
CA VAL A 25 2.40 -11.79 -20.94
C VAL A 25 1.87 -12.18 -22.32
N LYS A 26 0.60 -12.57 -22.43
CA LYS A 26 -0.06 -12.89 -23.68
C LYS A 26 -0.03 -11.71 -24.66
N VAL A 27 -0.51 -10.53 -24.24
CA VAL A 27 -0.52 -9.32 -25.07
C VAL A 27 0.89 -8.90 -25.51
N LEU A 28 1.90 -9.08 -24.66
CA LEU A 28 3.27 -8.71 -24.99
C LEU A 28 3.99 -9.69 -25.94
N THR A 29 3.50 -10.92 -26.09
CA THR A 29 4.27 -11.99 -26.77
C THR A 29 3.52 -12.73 -27.87
N GLU A 30 2.20 -12.83 -27.82
CA GLU A 30 1.45 -13.77 -28.66
C GLU A 30 1.45 -13.36 -30.14
N ASP A 31 1.19 -12.10 -30.46
CA ASP A 31 1.18 -11.61 -31.84
C ASP A 31 2.60 -11.64 -32.46
N GLU A 32 3.62 -11.38 -31.65
CA GLU A 32 5.01 -11.30 -32.13
C GLU A 32 5.65 -12.69 -32.34
N LEU A 33 5.08 -13.76 -31.77
CA LEU A 33 5.54 -15.13 -32.03
C LEU A 33 5.34 -15.57 -33.50
N GLY A 34 4.48 -14.87 -34.26
CA GLY A 34 4.30 -15.09 -35.70
C GLY A 34 5.46 -14.58 -36.56
N HIS A 35 6.32 -13.70 -36.02
CA HIS A 35 7.45 -13.12 -36.75
C HIS A 35 8.73 -13.91 -36.49
N SER A 36 9.15 -14.71 -37.50
CA SER A 36 10.30 -15.62 -37.35
C SER A 36 11.59 -14.92 -36.91
N GLU A 37 11.78 -13.67 -37.33
CA GLU A 37 12.95 -12.84 -37.04
C GLU A 37 13.04 -12.37 -35.57
N LYS A 38 11.92 -12.31 -34.84
CA LYS A 38 11.90 -11.89 -33.42
C LYS A 38 11.58 -13.02 -32.45
N ARG A 39 11.24 -14.21 -32.96
CA ARG A 39 10.69 -15.31 -32.16
C ARG A 39 11.56 -15.67 -30.95
N ASP A 40 12.87 -15.74 -31.13
CA ASP A 40 13.81 -16.07 -30.04
C ASP A 40 13.84 -14.98 -28.98
N ALA A 41 13.82 -13.70 -29.39
CA ALA A 41 13.79 -12.57 -28.48
C ALA A 41 12.50 -12.53 -27.66
N ILE A 42 11.33 -12.78 -28.26
CA ILE A 42 10.07 -12.79 -27.48
C ILE A 42 9.94 -14.04 -26.63
N THR A 43 10.48 -15.19 -27.08
CA THR A 43 10.57 -16.40 -26.26
C THR A 43 11.40 -16.11 -25.01
N ARG A 44 12.55 -15.45 -25.16
CA ARG A 44 13.38 -15.04 -24.03
C ARG A 44 12.71 -14.01 -23.14
N LEU A 45 11.97 -13.05 -23.71
CA LEU A 45 11.20 -12.06 -22.95
C LEU A 45 10.16 -12.75 -22.07
N LYS A 46 9.43 -13.74 -22.62
CA LYS A 46 8.44 -14.51 -21.88
C LYS A 46 9.06 -15.21 -20.67
N GLU A 47 10.18 -15.89 -20.85
CA GLU A 47 10.91 -16.54 -19.74
C GLU A 47 11.33 -15.55 -18.66
N VAL A 48 11.86 -14.39 -19.06
CA VAL A 48 12.30 -13.35 -18.13
C VAL A 48 11.12 -12.80 -17.32
N LEU A 49 9.97 -12.58 -17.95
CA LEU A 49 8.77 -12.12 -17.27
C LEU A 49 8.24 -13.19 -16.29
N GLU A 50 8.15 -14.44 -16.71
CA GLU A 50 7.65 -15.52 -15.85
C GLU A 50 8.57 -15.76 -14.63
N TYR A 51 9.89 -15.68 -14.82
CA TYR A 51 10.85 -15.88 -13.73
C TYR A 51 10.89 -14.71 -12.73
N ASN A 52 10.92 -13.46 -13.22
CA ASN A 52 11.20 -12.30 -12.35
C ASN A 52 9.95 -11.72 -11.68
N THR A 53 8.77 -11.94 -12.26
CA THR A 53 7.55 -11.26 -11.81
C THR A 53 6.69 -12.12 -10.89
N VAL A 54 6.83 -13.46 -10.95
CA VAL A 54 6.07 -14.38 -10.12
C VAL A 54 6.78 -14.64 -8.79
N GLY A 55 6.03 -14.73 -7.67
CA GLY A 55 6.57 -15.04 -6.33
C GLY A 55 6.70 -13.84 -5.39
N GLY A 56 6.43 -12.62 -5.86
CA GLY A 56 6.41 -11.42 -5.02
C GLY A 56 5.19 -11.32 -4.09
N LYS A 57 5.20 -10.31 -3.20
CA LYS A 57 4.01 -9.94 -2.40
C LYS A 57 2.99 -9.11 -3.20
N TYR A 58 3.39 -8.56 -4.34
CA TYR A 58 2.57 -7.71 -5.23
C TYR A 58 2.02 -6.42 -4.60
N ASN A 59 2.46 -6.03 -3.40
CA ASN A 59 1.92 -4.87 -2.68
C ASN A 59 1.85 -3.59 -3.53
N ARG A 60 2.90 -3.28 -4.31
CA ARG A 60 2.91 -2.08 -5.17
C ARG A 60 1.84 -2.15 -6.26
N GLY A 61 1.71 -3.30 -6.92
CA GLY A 61 0.69 -3.52 -7.95
C GLY A 61 -0.72 -3.51 -7.36
N LEU A 62 -0.90 -4.11 -6.18
CA LEU A 62 -2.18 -4.14 -5.48
C LEU A 62 -2.62 -2.75 -4.99
N THR A 63 -1.70 -1.91 -4.49
CA THR A 63 -2.01 -0.50 -4.16
C THR A 63 -2.58 0.23 -5.37
N LEU A 64 -2.00 0.02 -6.56
CA LEU A 64 -2.47 0.65 -7.80
C LEU A 64 -3.83 0.09 -8.26
N ALA A 65 -4.07 -1.21 -8.06
CA ALA A 65 -5.32 -1.86 -8.42
C ALA A 65 -6.50 -1.50 -7.49
N GLY A 66 -6.30 -0.60 -6.52
CA GLY A 66 -7.30 -0.25 -5.51
C GLY A 66 -7.39 -1.25 -4.36
N GLY A 67 -6.48 -2.22 -4.32
CA GLY A 67 -6.40 -3.19 -3.24
C GLY A 67 -5.99 -2.51 -1.95
N SER A 68 -6.84 -2.63 -0.93
CA SER A 68 -6.62 -2.01 0.38
C SER A 68 -5.49 -2.71 1.11
N VAL A 69 -4.25 -2.45 0.70
CA VAL A 69 -3.12 -2.55 1.61
C VAL A 69 -3.30 -1.43 2.62
N SER A 70 -4.05 -1.69 3.69
CA SER A 70 -4.15 -0.71 4.76
C SER A 70 -2.73 -0.33 5.17
N PRO A 71 -2.39 0.96 5.23
CA PRO A 71 -1.11 1.40 5.73
C PRO A 71 -1.12 1.17 7.24
N THR A 72 -0.79 -0.05 7.66
CA THR A 72 -0.26 -0.29 9.01
C THR A 72 1.24 -0.08 8.97
N SER A 73 1.68 1.01 8.33
CA SER A 73 2.82 1.75 8.87
C SER A 73 2.22 2.57 10.00
N HIS A 74 2.47 2.15 11.24
CA HIS A 74 2.43 3.06 12.38
C HIS A 74 3.42 4.20 12.09
N PHE A 75 2.99 5.20 11.32
CA PHE A 75 3.44 6.55 11.58
C PHE A 75 2.59 7.00 12.77
N SER A 76 2.96 6.52 13.95
CA SER A 76 2.66 7.28 15.15
C SER A 76 3.42 8.58 14.96
N ALA A 77 2.72 9.58 14.41
CA ALA A 77 3.02 10.95 14.78
C ALA A 77 2.86 10.97 16.30
N THR A 78 3.97 10.78 17.02
CA THR A 78 4.08 11.17 18.41
C THR A 78 3.58 12.61 18.45
N PRO A 79 2.57 12.95 19.27
CA PRO A 79 2.21 14.33 19.49
C PRO A 79 3.27 14.96 20.40
N GLU A 80 4.52 15.03 19.93
CA GLU A 80 5.58 15.87 20.49
C GLU A 80 5.53 17.31 19.93
N SER A 81 4.42 17.68 19.29
CA SER A 81 4.06 19.08 19.02
C SER A 81 3.06 19.64 20.03
N ARG A 82 2.87 18.99 21.18
CA ARG A 82 2.28 19.65 22.34
C ARG A 82 3.34 20.55 22.96
N GLY A 83 3.57 21.67 22.29
CA GLY A 83 4.30 22.80 22.86
C GLY A 83 3.77 23.07 24.26
N GLU A 84 4.67 22.97 25.22
CA GLU A 84 4.81 23.87 26.34
C GLU A 84 3.54 24.66 26.70
N LEU A 85 2.65 24.03 27.46
CA LEU A 85 1.64 24.76 28.25
C LEU A 85 1.64 24.21 29.68
N TRP A 86 2.82 24.29 30.32
CA TRP A 86 3.00 24.09 31.75
C TRP A 86 3.51 25.39 32.35
N ALA A 87 2.63 26.37 32.48
CA ALA A 87 2.80 27.52 33.38
C ALA A 87 1.44 28.22 33.62
N GLU A 88 0.43 27.49 34.10
CA GLU A 88 -0.65 28.15 34.85
C GLU A 88 -0.07 28.57 36.21
N GLY A 89 0.53 29.77 36.22
CA GLY A 89 0.88 30.47 37.44
C GLY A 89 -0.40 30.87 38.20
N PRO A 90 -0.32 31.04 39.54
CA PRO A 90 -1.51 31.27 40.34
C PRO A 90 -2.12 32.65 40.03
N ARG A 91 -3.35 32.65 39.52
CA ARG A 91 -4.16 33.87 39.44
C ARG A 91 -4.50 34.33 40.87
N LYS A 92 -3.73 35.30 41.39
CA LYS A 92 -4.20 36.14 42.50
C LYS A 92 -5.31 37.06 41.97
N SER A 93 -6.56 36.69 42.17
CA SER A 93 -7.67 37.64 42.13
C SER A 93 -7.72 38.35 43.49
N GLY A 94 -7.20 39.57 43.55
CA GLY A 94 -7.57 40.51 44.60
C GLY A 94 -9.01 40.94 44.38
N ALA A 95 -9.93 40.39 45.16
CA ALA A 95 -11.26 40.96 45.35
C ALA A 95 -11.21 41.80 46.62
N GLY A 96 -11.56 43.08 46.44
CA GLY A 96 -11.47 44.11 47.45
C GLY A 96 -12.31 43.84 48.69
N GLU A 97 -11.82 44.44 49.77
CA GLU A 97 -12.51 44.69 51.01
C GLU A 97 -13.91 45.27 50.77
N SER A 98 -14.92 44.66 51.40
CA SER A 98 -16.08 45.37 51.90
C SER A 98 -16.67 44.56 53.04
N THR A 99 -16.29 44.91 54.25
CA THR A 99 -17.11 44.68 55.44
C THR A 99 -16.80 45.83 56.39
N VAL A 100 -17.73 46.78 56.42
CA VAL A 100 -17.87 47.81 57.47
C VAL A 100 -19.12 47.45 58.24
#